data_AF-A0A4V1ZJG1-F1
#
_entry.id   AF-A0A4V1ZJG1-F1
#
_cell.length_a   1.000
_cell.length_b   1.000
_cell.length_c   1.000
_cell.angle_alpha   90.00
_cell.angle_beta   90.00
_cell.angle_gamma   90.00
#
_symmetry.space_group_name_H-M   'P 1'
#
loop_
_entity.id
_entity.type
_entity.pdbx_description
1 polymer ?
#
loop_
_entity_poly.entity_id
_entity_poly.type
_entity_poly.pdbx_seq_one_letter_code
_entity_poly.pdbx_strand_id
1 'polypeptide(L)' 'MRKTIIALALAAATVAAATAPAAQAQDYPKVSGLTAFTAECNYMSKPGYLRYRYFVESKGEYISYETAARIVAEQGG' A
#
# COMPACT_ATOMS: atom_id res chain seq x y z
N MET A 1 -2.43 -49.22 22.14
CA MET A 1 -3.42 -48.26 21.63
C MET A 1 -3.02 -46.79 21.92
N ARG A 2 -1.77 -46.39 21.64
CA ARG A 2 -1.26 -45.02 21.90
C ARG A 2 -0.67 -44.34 20.66
N LYS A 3 -0.71 -45.01 19.50
CA LYS A 3 -0.12 -44.52 18.25
C LYS A 3 -1.13 -43.87 17.30
N THR A 4 -2.42 -43.98 17.59
CA THR A 4 -3.49 -43.52 16.69
C THR A 4 -3.95 -42.09 16.94
N ILE A 5 -3.55 -41.45 18.04
CA ILE A 5 -4.02 -40.10 18.42
C ILE A 5 -3.19 -38.99 17.75
N ILE A 6 -1.98 -39.28 17.28
CA ILE A 6 -1.09 -38.27 16.68
C ILE A 6 -1.44 -37.95 15.22
N ALA A 7 -2.29 -38.76 14.56
CA ALA A 7 -2.64 -38.55 13.16
C ALA A 7 -3.68 -37.44 12.93
N LEU A 8 -4.44 -37.02 13.95
CA LEU A 8 -5.54 -36.05 13.77
C LEU A 8 -5.13 -34.58 13.96
N ALA A 9 -3.91 -34.31 14.45
CA ALA A 9 -3.45 -32.95 14.71
C ALA A 9 -2.81 -32.27 13.48
N LEU A 10 -2.48 -33.04 12.42
CA LEU A 10 -1.76 -32.51 11.26
C LEU A 10 -2.67 -31.97 10.15
N ALA A 11 -3.99 -32.18 10.23
CA ALA A 11 -4.93 -31.79 9.18
C ALA A 11 -5.57 -30.41 9.39
N ALA A 12 -5.40 -29.78 10.56
CA ALA A 12 -6.07 -28.50 10.89
C ALA A 12 -5.18 -27.26 10.69
N ALA A 13 -3.89 -27.43 10.38
CA ALA A 13 -2.93 -26.32 10.34
C ALA A 13 -2.76 -25.67 8.94
N THR A 14 -3.40 -26.18 7.89
CA THR A 14 -3.16 -25.70 6.51
C THR A 14 -4.17 -24.67 6.01
N VAL A 15 -5.26 -24.38 6.73
CA VAL A 15 -6.33 -23.48 6.24
C VAL A 15 -6.15 -22.03 6.72
N ALA A 16 -5.29 -21.77 7.71
CA ALA A 16 -5.17 -20.44 8.33
C ALA A 16 -4.16 -19.49 7.67
N ALA A 17 -3.41 -19.94 6.66
CA ALA A 17 -2.36 -19.11 6.03
C ALA A 17 -2.84 -18.29 4.81
N ALA A 18 -4.10 -18.41 4.40
CA ALA A 18 -4.60 -17.87 3.13
C ALA A 18 -5.32 -16.52 3.21
N THR A 19 -5.26 -15.81 4.35
CA THR A 19 -5.95 -14.51 4.52
C THR A 19 -5.04 -13.34 4.86
N ALA A 20 -3.72 -13.47 4.70
CA ALA A 20 -2.91 -12.28 4.53
C ALA A 20 -3.34 -11.66 3.19
N PRO A 21 -3.88 -10.42 3.16
CA PRO A 21 -4.06 -9.73 1.90
C PRO A 21 -2.69 -9.73 1.24
N ALA A 22 -2.56 -10.37 0.08
CA ALA A 22 -1.40 -10.16 -0.75
C ALA A 22 -1.26 -8.63 -0.85
N ALA A 23 -0.16 -8.08 -0.33
CA ALA A 23 0.15 -6.68 -0.50
C ALA A 23 0.29 -6.48 -2.01
N GLN A 24 -0.83 -6.15 -2.67
CA GLN A 24 -0.81 -5.74 -4.06
C GLN A 24 0.13 -4.55 -4.05
N ALA A 25 1.22 -4.64 -4.80
CA ALA A 25 2.11 -3.51 -5.01
C ALA A 25 1.24 -2.42 -5.63
N GLN A 26 0.79 -1.49 -4.78
CA GLN A 26 -0.10 -0.44 -5.19
C GLN A 26 0.75 0.54 -5.99
N ASP A 27 0.48 0.65 -7.28
CA ASP A 27 1.20 1.57 -8.14
C ASP A 27 0.81 3.00 -7.77
N TYR A 28 1.79 3.76 -7.27
CA TYR A 28 1.61 5.15 -6.90
C TYR A 28 2.04 6.09 -8.03
N PRO A 29 1.30 7.19 -8.27
CA PRO A 29 1.71 8.21 -9.22
C PRO A 29 3.13 8.71 -8.92
N LYS A 30 3.93 8.90 -9.97
CA LYS A 30 5.29 9.43 -9.83
C LYS A 30 5.24 10.94 -9.63
N VAL A 31 5.85 11.41 -8.55
CA VAL A 31 5.95 12.83 -8.18
C VAL A 31 7.40 13.29 -7.97
N SER A 32 8.37 12.40 -8.22
CA SER A 32 9.77 12.78 -8.23
C SER A 32 10.10 13.70 -9.41
N GLY A 33 10.95 14.69 -9.14
CA GLY A 33 11.30 15.75 -10.09
C GLY A 33 10.30 16.91 -10.16
N LEU A 34 9.13 16.81 -9.51
CA LEU A 34 8.22 17.94 -9.38
C LEU A 34 8.70 18.92 -8.31
N THR A 35 8.30 20.17 -8.41
CA THR A 35 8.57 21.23 -7.44
C THR A 35 7.31 21.50 -6.63
N ALA A 36 7.39 21.39 -5.30
CA ALA A 36 6.24 21.67 -4.43
C ALA A 36 5.76 23.12 -4.59
N PHE A 37 4.46 23.34 -4.41
CA PHE A 37 3.83 24.67 -4.45
C PHE A 37 3.98 25.44 -5.78
N THR A 38 4.15 24.72 -6.87
CA THR A 38 4.17 25.27 -8.24
C THR A 38 2.97 24.74 -9.04
N ALA A 39 2.78 25.27 -10.25
CA ALA A 39 1.69 24.85 -11.12
C ALA A 39 1.73 23.35 -11.46
N GLU A 40 2.91 22.75 -11.63
CA GLU A 40 3.08 21.30 -11.91
C GLU A 40 2.63 20.40 -10.74
N CYS A 41 2.66 20.90 -9.51
CA CYS A 41 2.14 20.23 -8.31
C CYS A 41 0.76 20.76 -7.90
N ASN A 42 0.04 21.46 -8.79
CA ASN A 42 -1.24 22.10 -8.50
C ASN A 42 -1.22 22.97 -7.23
N TYR A 43 -0.10 23.68 -7.01
CA TYR A 43 0.16 24.50 -5.83
C TYR A 43 0.07 23.75 -4.48
N MET A 44 0.22 22.42 -4.49
CA MET A 44 0.25 21.57 -3.30
C MET A 44 1.67 21.17 -2.92
N SER A 45 1.83 20.66 -1.69
CA SER A 45 3.01 19.88 -1.34
C SER A 45 3.04 18.57 -2.15
N LYS A 46 4.23 17.97 -2.34
CA LYS A 46 4.33 16.67 -3.05
C LYS A 46 3.45 15.57 -2.45
N PRO A 47 3.37 15.39 -1.11
CA PRO A 47 2.45 14.41 -0.53
C PRO A 47 0.98 14.75 -0.78
N GLY A 48 0.62 16.04 -0.71
CA GLY A 48 -0.74 16.48 -1.03
C GLY A 48 -1.12 16.22 -2.49
N TYR A 49 -0.20 16.53 -3.40
CA TYR A 49 -0.37 16.29 -4.82
C TYR A 49 -0.46 14.80 -5.15
N LEU A 50 0.39 13.96 -4.53
CA LEU A 50 0.32 12.51 -4.67
C LEU A 50 -1.05 11.95 -4.23
N ARG A 51 -1.58 12.41 -3.10
CA ARG A 51 -2.91 12.01 -2.63
C ARG A 51 -4.01 12.40 -3.60
N TYR A 52 -3.95 13.62 -4.12
CA TYR A 52 -4.89 14.10 -5.13
C TYR A 52 -4.83 13.24 -6.40
N ARG A 53 -3.63 12.98 -6.93
CA ARG A 53 -3.42 12.15 -8.12
C ARG A 53 -3.91 10.72 -7.89
N TYR A 54 -3.58 10.13 -6.75
CA TYR A 54 -4.04 8.80 -6.39
C TYR A 54 -5.56 8.75 -6.34
N PHE A 55 -6.23 9.73 -5.73
CA PHE A 55 -7.69 9.81 -5.69
C PHE A 55 -8.32 9.88 -7.08
N VAL A 56 -7.76 10.70 -7.98
CA VAL A 56 -8.25 10.83 -9.36
C VAL A 56 -8.06 9.53 -10.14
N GLU A 57 -6.91 8.87 -10.00
CA GLU A 57 -6.55 7.67 -10.77
C GLU A 57 -7.24 6.40 -10.25
N SER A 58 -7.45 6.29 -8.93
CA SER A 58 -8.12 5.17 -8.27
C SER A 58 -9.65 5.27 -8.27
N LYS A 59 -10.22 6.31 -8.91
CA LYS A 59 -11.68 6.57 -8.94
C LYS A 59 -12.31 6.74 -7.56
N GLY A 60 -11.61 7.39 -6.64
CA GLY A 60 -12.17 7.80 -5.36
C GLY A 60 -11.48 7.26 -4.11
N GLU A 61 -10.46 6.43 -4.26
CA GLU A 61 -9.73 5.91 -3.10
C GLU A 61 -8.77 6.95 -2.53
N TYR A 62 -8.58 6.92 -1.22
CA TYR A 62 -7.67 7.82 -0.53
C TYR A 62 -6.58 7.06 0.20
N ILE A 63 -5.37 7.59 0.13
CA ILE A 63 -4.28 7.23 1.05
C ILE A 63 -4.12 8.30 2.12
N SER A 64 -3.55 7.89 3.26
CA SER A 64 -3.23 8.79 4.36
C SER A 64 -2.10 9.75 3.98
N TYR A 65 -1.96 10.83 4.75
CA TYR A 65 -0.84 11.75 4.55
C TYR A 65 0.51 11.07 4.81
N GLU A 66 0.59 10.25 5.84
CA GLU A 66 1.78 9.51 6.25
C GLU A 66 2.21 8.52 5.17
N THR A 67 1.25 7.80 4.57
CA THR A 67 1.52 6.92 3.42
C THR A 67 2.09 7.74 2.27
N ALA A 68 1.44 8.84 1.88
CA ALA A 68 1.90 9.67 0.78
C ALA A 68 3.29 10.27 1.04
N ALA A 69 3.56 10.74 2.26
CA ALA A 69 4.86 11.29 2.64
C ALA A 69 5.98 10.25 2.54
N ARG A 70 5.71 9.02 2.99
CA ARG A 70 6.64 7.89 2.85
C ARG A 70 6.92 7.59 1.37
N ILE A 71 5.88 7.49 0.54
CA ILE A 71 6.04 7.21 -0.90
C ILE A 71 6.84 8.33 -1.60
N VAL A 72 6.58 9.60 -1.29
CA VAL A 72 7.36 10.73 -1.83
C VAL A 72 8.84 10.59 -1.47
N ALA A 73 9.16 10.20 -0.22
CA ALA A 73 10.53 9.96 0.21
C ALA A 73 11.18 8.79 -0.54
N GLU A 74 10.45 7.68 -0.73
CA GLU A 74 10.92 6.52 -1.51
C GLU A 74 11.20 6.88 -2.98
N GLN A 75 10.49 7.87 -3.54
CA GLN A 75 10.68 8.34 -4.91
C GLN A 75 11.85 9.33 -5.09
N GLY A 76 12.52 9.76 -4.02
CA GLY A 76 13.66 10.68 -4.07
C GLY A 76 13.40 12.10 -3.57
N GLY A 77 12.26 12.33 -2.90
CA GLY A 77 11.94 13.59 -2.22
C GLY A 77 11.38 14.67 -3.11
#